data_AF-A0A7C6NFY4-F1
#
_entry.id   AF-A0A7C6NFY4-F1
#
_cell.length_a   1.000
_cell.length_b   1.000
_cell.length_c   1.000
_cell.angle_alpha   90.00
_cell.angle_beta   90.00
_cell.angle_gamma   90.00
#
_symmetry.space_group_name_H-M   'P 1'
#
loop_
_entity.id
_entity.type
_entity.pdbx_description
1 polymer ?
#
loop_
_entity_poly.entity_id
_entity_poly.type
_entity_poly.pdbx_seq_one_letter_code
_entity_poly.pdbx_strand_id
1 'polypeptide(L)'
;MFNTPTGRYLSTAQAGEFLGVTPSRIHRLVRDGFLEVKDTRFYKFGKNYYFDRTDVERLLPRIPEIKRKWQAEEDARLGAKRAAFKRLNAEKKAREYQHVKEQFFLSLEHYPEKSATLLKASFYLYHLNHYAKGGEDYLYDLKEKVLRKFTEKFSAEEGLEILFVEGGQKISLCDSCRQKALKMGLDYIRYKSAYGGCPRCKKRSDYYSLFEFRVRYGEHSFCFHTPYYVARNWINVPSGLPHKTRARGKEEGRAFGRPISEAEAMAVSLEEVIGELERFLGDRPEEG
;
A
#
# COMPACT_ATOMS: atom_id res chain seq x y z
N MET A 1 -26.47 5.40 -1.04
CA MET A 1 -26.43 6.82 -1.43
C MET A 1 -24.99 7.25 -1.34
N PHE A 2 -24.35 7.61 -2.46
CA PHE A 2 -22.94 7.98 -2.47
C PHE A 2 -22.82 9.45 -2.09
N ASN A 3 -22.11 9.74 -0.99
CA ASN A 3 -21.84 11.09 -0.52
C ASN A 3 -21.12 11.89 -1.61
N THR A 4 -21.73 12.99 -2.05
CA THR A 4 -21.15 13.88 -3.07
C THR A 4 -20.02 14.69 -2.42
N PRO A 5 -18.74 14.52 -2.82
CA PRO A 5 -17.61 15.17 -2.14
C PRO A 5 -17.68 16.69 -2.29
N THR A 6 -17.64 17.49 -1.23
CA THR A 6 -17.99 18.94 -1.21
C THR A 6 -16.92 19.92 -1.76
N GLY A 7 -15.97 19.47 -2.57
CA GLY A 7 -14.91 20.31 -3.14
C GLY A 7 -15.10 20.67 -4.62
N ARG A 8 -14.51 21.79 -5.07
CA ARG A 8 -14.35 22.13 -6.51
C ARG A 8 -13.48 21.10 -7.24
N TYR A 9 -12.51 20.52 -6.52
CA TYR A 9 -11.59 19.53 -7.05
C TYR A 9 -11.75 18.20 -6.33
N LEU A 10 -11.65 17.11 -7.09
CA LEU A 10 -11.68 15.74 -6.59
C LEU A 10 -10.30 15.12 -6.73
N SER A 11 -9.82 14.44 -5.68
CA SER A 11 -8.61 13.64 -5.77
C SER A 11 -8.80 12.40 -6.65
N THR A 12 -7.73 11.69 -6.98
CA THR A 12 -7.79 10.38 -7.68
C THR A 12 -8.74 9.39 -7.00
N ALA A 13 -8.72 9.32 -5.67
CA ALA A 13 -9.58 8.43 -4.90
C ALA A 13 -11.06 8.82 -5.04
N GLN A 14 -11.37 10.11 -4.83
CA GLN A 14 -12.72 10.65 -4.91
C GLN A 14 -13.30 10.57 -6.32
N ALA A 15 -12.50 10.86 -7.35
CA ALA A 15 -12.92 10.74 -8.74
C ALA A 15 -13.19 9.28 -9.12
N GLY A 16 -12.35 8.35 -8.64
CA GLY A 16 -12.54 6.91 -8.81
C GLY A 16 -13.86 6.42 -8.21
N GLU A 17 -14.11 6.77 -6.95
CA GLU A 17 -15.35 6.46 -6.25
C GLU A 17 -16.57 7.03 -6.99
N PHE A 18 -16.51 8.32 -7.36
CA PHE A 18 -17.60 9.01 -8.04
C PHE A 18 -17.96 8.39 -9.39
N LEU A 19 -16.96 7.97 -10.18
CA LEU A 19 -17.15 7.35 -11.50
C LEU A 19 -17.39 5.83 -11.43
N GLY A 20 -17.30 5.22 -10.25
CA GLY A 20 -17.36 3.77 -10.08
C GLY A 20 -16.25 3.04 -10.85
N VAL A 21 -15.02 3.54 -10.75
CA VAL A 21 -13.82 2.98 -11.38
C VAL A 21 -12.62 2.99 -10.42
N THR A 22 -11.65 2.11 -10.66
CA THR A 22 -10.44 2.02 -9.84
C THR A 22 -9.47 3.18 -10.16
N PRO A 23 -8.50 3.48 -9.27
CA PRO A 23 -7.47 4.50 -9.54
C PRO A 23 -6.70 4.27 -10.83
N SER A 24 -6.40 3.00 -11.16
CA SER A 24 -5.74 2.63 -12.43
C SER A 24 -6.55 3.09 -13.66
N ARG A 25 -7.88 3.07 -13.55
CA ARG A 25 -8.81 3.51 -14.59
C ARG A 25 -8.94 5.03 -14.63
N ILE A 26 -8.77 5.73 -13.52
CA ILE A 26 -8.62 7.20 -13.51
C ILE A 26 -7.36 7.60 -14.26
N HIS A 27 -6.21 7.00 -13.97
CA HIS A 27 -4.96 7.26 -14.71
C HIS A 27 -5.10 6.95 -16.20
N ARG A 28 -5.87 5.92 -16.53
CA ARG A 28 -6.22 5.60 -17.91
C ARG A 28 -7.10 6.66 -18.56
N LEU A 29 -8.11 7.20 -17.87
CA LEU A 29 -8.92 8.31 -18.40
C LEU A 29 -8.04 9.53 -18.71
N VAL A 30 -7.05 9.81 -17.87
CA VAL A 30 -6.08 10.88 -18.12
C VAL A 30 -5.23 10.58 -19.36
N ARG A 31 -4.63 9.39 -19.42
CA ARG A 31 -3.78 8.99 -20.54
C ARG A 31 -4.52 8.94 -21.87
N ASP A 32 -5.76 8.48 -21.85
CA ASP A 32 -6.61 8.35 -23.04
C ASP A 32 -7.27 9.71 -23.41
N GLY A 33 -7.01 10.79 -22.65
CA GLY A 33 -7.46 12.15 -22.95
C GLY A 33 -8.91 12.48 -22.56
N PHE A 34 -9.54 11.63 -21.76
CA PHE A 34 -10.92 11.83 -21.29
C PHE A 34 -11.02 12.73 -20.06
N LEU A 35 -9.97 12.79 -19.24
CA LEU A 35 -9.94 13.57 -18.01
C LEU A 35 -8.64 14.37 -17.92
N GLU A 36 -8.71 15.63 -17.51
CA GLU A 36 -7.55 16.50 -17.41
C GLU A 36 -7.15 16.72 -15.94
N VAL A 37 -5.86 16.59 -15.64
CA VAL A 37 -5.32 16.94 -14.32
C VAL A 37 -5.32 18.46 -14.19
N LYS A 38 -6.07 19.00 -13.22
CA LYS A 38 -6.16 20.44 -12.96
C LYS A 38 -5.14 20.91 -11.93
N ASP A 39 -4.84 20.05 -10.97
CA ASP A 39 -3.84 20.35 -9.95
C ASP A 39 -3.12 19.06 -9.53
N THR A 40 -1.91 19.22 -8.99
CA THR A 40 -1.07 18.15 -8.51
C THR A 40 -0.54 18.50 -7.13
N ARG A 41 -0.95 17.73 -6.12
CA ARG A 41 -0.39 17.86 -4.78
C ARG A 41 0.83 16.96 -4.64
N PHE A 42 1.95 17.55 -4.26
CA PHE A 42 3.19 16.84 -4.00
C PHE A 42 3.28 16.44 -2.53
N TYR A 43 3.74 15.21 -2.31
CA TYR A 43 3.92 14.59 -1.00
C TYR A 43 5.39 14.22 -0.82
N LYS A 44 5.77 13.80 0.40
CA LYS A 44 7.14 13.30 0.63
C LYS A 44 7.41 12.07 -0.24
N PHE A 45 6.40 11.22 -0.40
CA PHE A 45 6.41 10.12 -1.34
C PHE A 45 5.43 10.44 -2.48
N GLY A 46 5.88 10.51 -3.73
CA GLY A 46 4.98 10.66 -4.87
C GLY A 46 4.10 11.92 -4.92
N LYS A 47 2.97 11.83 -5.62
CA LYS A 47 2.05 12.93 -5.90
C LYS A 47 0.63 12.40 -6.06
N ASN A 48 -0.37 13.26 -5.80
CA ASN A 48 -1.78 12.98 -6.05
C ASN A 48 -2.34 13.99 -7.05
N TYR A 49 -3.12 13.50 -8.00
CA TYR A 49 -3.79 14.34 -8.99
C TYR A 49 -5.16 14.78 -8.52
N TYR A 50 -5.53 15.98 -8.93
CA TYR A 50 -6.81 16.59 -8.66
C TYR A 50 -7.48 16.99 -9.97
N PHE A 51 -8.79 16.76 -10.03
CA PHE A 51 -9.62 16.88 -11.21
C PHE A 51 -10.74 17.88 -10.93
N ASP A 52 -11.12 18.70 -11.90
CA ASP A 52 -12.31 19.55 -11.73
C ASP A 52 -13.54 18.65 -11.58
N ARG A 53 -14.35 18.92 -10.56
CA ARG A 53 -15.56 18.14 -10.30
C ARG A 53 -16.50 18.14 -11.50
N THR A 54 -16.66 19.27 -12.17
CA THR A 54 -17.56 19.38 -13.32
C THR A 54 -17.06 18.55 -14.52
N ASP A 55 -15.75 18.37 -14.66
CA ASP A 55 -15.15 17.49 -15.67
C ASP A 55 -15.46 16.02 -15.36
N VAL A 56 -15.30 15.64 -14.08
CA VAL A 56 -15.61 14.29 -13.61
C VAL A 56 -17.11 13.99 -13.77
N GLU A 57 -17.99 14.89 -13.37
CA GLU A 57 -19.45 14.73 -13.51
C GLU A 57 -19.88 14.58 -14.98
N ARG A 58 -19.27 15.34 -15.89
CA ARG A 58 -19.54 15.22 -17.34
C ARG A 58 -19.12 13.88 -17.93
N LEU A 59 -18.20 13.16 -17.31
CA LEU A 59 -17.81 11.82 -17.75
C LEU A 59 -18.80 10.74 -17.34
N LEU A 60 -19.56 10.93 -16.26
CA LEU A 60 -20.47 9.93 -15.71
C LEU A 60 -21.36 9.24 -16.77
N PRO A 61 -22.09 9.96 -17.65
CA PRO A 61 -22.91 9.32 -18.70
C PRO A 61 -22.09 8.57 -19.76
N ARG A 62 -20.81 8.92 -19.95
CA ARG A 62 -19.91 8.33 -20.95
C ARG A 62 -19.14 7.11 -20.42
N ILE A 63 -19.08 6.91 -19.11
CA ILE A 63 -18.34 5.80 -18.48
C ILE A 63 -18.76 4.42 -19.03
N PRO A 64 -20.05 4.09 -19.24
CA PRO A 64 -20.43 2.80 -19.79
C PRO A 64 -19.83 2.54 -21.18
N GLU A 65 -19.80 3.54 -22.05
CA GLU A 65 -19.21 3.42 -23.39
C GLU A 65 -17.70 3.28 -23.32
N ILE A 66 -17.03 4.09 -22.50
CA ILE A 66 -15.59 4.03 -22.29
C ILE A 66 -15.18 2.64 -21.75
N LYS A 67 -15.94 2.09 -20.79
CA LYS A 67 -15.74 0.74 -20.26
C LYS A 67 -15.87 -0.32 -21.37
N ARG A 68 -16.87 -0.22 -22.25
CA ARG A 68 -17.01 -1.13 -23.41
C ARG A 68 -15.82 -1.03 -24.36
N LYS A 69 -15.32 0.17 -24.65
CA LYS A 69 -14.12 0.36 -25.48
C LYS A 69 -12.90 -0.33 -24.85
N TRP A 70 -12.66 -0.08 -23.57
CA TRP A 70 -11.55 -0.72 -22.85
C TRP A 70 -11.67 -2.25 -22.82
N GLN A 71 -12.88 -2.77 -22.70
CA GLN A 71 -13.15 -4.21 -22.78
C GLN A 71 -12.84 -4.77 -24.17
N ALA A 72 -13.29 -4.10 -25.24
CA ALA A 72 -13.01 -4.54 -26.61
C ALA A 72 -11.50 -4.59 -26.89
N GLU A 73 -10.72 -3.63 -26.38
CA GLU A 73 -9.26 -3.65 -26.49
C GLU A 73 -8.62 -4.79 -25.69
N GLU A 74 -9.11 -5.08 -24.48
CA GLU A 74 -8.64 -6.24 -23.71
C GLU A 74 -9.00 -7.57 -24.39
N ASP A 75 -10.19 -7.66 -24.99
CA ASP A 75 -10.68 -8.82 -25.73
C ASP A 75 -9.85 -9.06 -26.99
N ALA A 76 -9.50 -8.00 -27.74
CA ALA A 76 -8.63 -8.08 -28.89
C ALA A 76 -7.21 -8.55 -28.50
N ARG A 77 -6.68 -8.06 -27.36
CA ARG A 77 -5.33 -8.40 -26.90
C ARG A 77 -5.19 -9.83 -26.37
N LEU A 78 -6.20 -10.33 -25.66
CA LEU A 78 -6.16 -11.65 -25.00
C LEU A 78 -6.87 -12.75 -25.78
N GLY A 79 -7.70 -12.38 -26.74
CA GLY A 79 -8.72 -13.24 -27.35
C GLY A 79 -10.00 -13.27 -26.51
N ALA A 80 -11.16 -13.13 -27.15
CA ALA A 80 -12.47 -12.97 -26.50
C ALA A 80 -12.77 -14.04 -25.44
N LYS A 81 -12.44 -15.32 -25.71
CA LYS A 81 -12.67 -16.44 -24.77
C LYS A 81 -11.83 -16.30 -23.48
N ARG A 82 -10.55 -15.96 -23.61
CA ARG A 82 -9.65 -15.78 -22.45
C ARG A 82 -10.03 -14.54 -21.64
N ALA A 83 -10.43 -13.47 -22.33
CA ALA A 83 -10.86 -12.24 -21.68
C ALA A 83 -12.20 -12.43 -20.93
N ALA A 84 -13.16 -13.17 -21.50
CA ALA A 84 -14.39 -13.54 -20.80
C ALA A 84 -14.13 -14.35 -19.53
N PHE A 85 -13.25 -15.35 -19.59
CA PHE A 85 -12.85 -16.11 -18.40
C PHE A 85 -12.16 -15.25 -17.34
N LYS A 86 -11.29 -14.32 -17.77
CA LYS A 86 -10.64 -13.35 -16.86
C LYS A 86 -11.68 -12.47 -16.16
N ARG A 87 -12.73 -12.01 -16.86
CA ARG A 87 -13.82 -11.21 -16.28
C ARG A 87 -14.61 -11.98 -15.22
N LEU A 88 -15.07 -13.18 -15.56
CA LEU A 88 -15.83 -14.02 -14.63
C LEU A 88 -15.02 -14.32 -13.36
N ASN A 89 -13.72 -14.59 -13.52
CA ASN A 89 -12.83 -14.77 -12.37
C ASN A 89 -12.62 -13.48 -11.57
N ALA A 90 -12.59 -12.31 -12.21
CA ALA A 90 -12.46 -11.03 -11.51
C ALA A 90 -13.71 -10.72 -10.67
N GLU A 91 -14.91 -10.95 -11.22
CA GLU A 91 -16.17 -10.77 -10.49
C GLU A 91 -16.27 -11.74 -9.29
N LYS A 92 -15.93 -13.01 -9.50
CA LYS A 92 -15.88 -14.01 -8.42
C LYS A 92 -14.92 -13.56 -7.32
N LYS A 93 -13.70 -13.15 -7.69
CA LYS A 93 -12.70 -12.64 -6.74
C LYS A 93 -13.16 -11.39 -6.00
N ALA A 94 -13.86 -10.47 -6.66
CA ALA A 94 -14.38 -9.27 -6.02
C ALA A 94 -15.39 -9.63 -4.92
N ARG A 95 -16.30 -10.58 -5.20
CA ARG A 95 -17.23 -11.11 -4.18
C ARG A 95 -16.51 -11.84 -3.05
N GLU A 96 -15.49 -12.62 -3.36
CA GLU A 96 -14.65 -13.28 -2.35
C GLU A 96 -13.96 -12.25 -1.44
N TYR A 97 -13.39 -11.18 -2.00
CA TYR A 97 -12.78 -10.10 -1.21
C TYR A 97 -13.81 -9.38 -0.33
N GLN A 98 -14.99 -9.11 -0.87
CA GLN A 98 -16.09 -8.49 -0.11
C GLN A 98 -16.51 -9.38 1.06
N HIS A 99 -16.69 -10.67 0.82
CA HIS A 99 -17.02 -11.62 1.88
C HIS A 99 -15.91 -11.72 2.95
N VAL A 100 -14.64 -11.77 2.53
CA VAL A 100 -13.50 -11.77 3.47
C VAL A 100 -13.47 -10.51 4.34
N LYS A 101 -13.78 -9.34 3.76
CA LYS A 101 -13.90 -8.08 4.49
C LYS A 101 -15.03 -8.14 5.52
N GLU A 102 -16.20 -8.59 5.13
CA GLU A 102 -17.36 -8.73 6.03
C GLU A 102 -17.08 -9.68 7.19
N GLN A 103 -16.55 -10.87 6.90
CA GLN A 103 -16.18 -11.85 7.93
C GLN A 103 -15.09 -11.33 8.86
N PHE A 104 -14.12 -10.58 8.32
CA PHE A 104 -13.12 -9.90 9.13
C PHE A 104 -13.79 -8.94 10.12
N PHE A 105 -14.68 -8.05 9.68
CA PHE A 105 -15.32 -7.09 10.59
C PHE A 105 -16.26 -7.74 11.60
N LEU A 106 -17.05 -8.74 11.21
CA LEU A 106 -17.90 -9.50 12.13
C LEU A 106 -17.06 -10.15 13.24
N SER A 107 -15.89 -10.68 12.90
CA SER A 107 -15.01 -11.29 13.91
C SER A 107 -14.44 -10.29 14.93
N LEU A 108 -14.42 -8.99 14.61
CA LEU A 108 -13.92 -7.96 15.53
C LEU A 108 -14.93 -7.60 16.63
N GLU A 109 -16.23 -7.87 16.44
CA GLU A 109 -17.30 -7.51 17.38
C GLU A 109 -17.11 -8.13 18.77
N HIS A 110 -16.35 -9.21 18.86
CA HIS A 110 -16.11 -9.97 20.07
C HIS A 110 -14.79 -9.60 20.77
N TYR A 111 -14.02 -8.67 20.19
CA TYR A 111 -12.71 -8.28 20.71
C TYR A 111 -12.79 -6.99 21.51
N PRO A 112 -11.87 -6.75 22.47
CA PRO A 112 -11.79 -5.49 23.18
C PRO A 112 -11.68 -4.32 22.20
N GLU A 113 -12.37 -3.21 22.50
CA GLU A 113 -12.52 -2.06 21.61
C GLU A 113 -11.19 -1.55 21.04
N LYS A 114 -10.16 -1.42 21.88
CA LYS A 114 -8.84 -0.97 21.43
C LYS A 114 -8.18 -1.97 20.47
N SER A 115 -8.23 -3.27 20.78
CA SER A 115 -7.67 -4.32 19.90
C SER A 115 -8.42 -4.39 18.57
N ALA A 116 -9.76 -4.30 18.61
CA ALA A 116 -10.60 -4.22 17.43
C ALA A 116 -10.27 -2.99 16.58
N THR A 117 -10.07 -1.82 17.21
CA THR A 117 -9.65 -0.58 16.54
C THR A 117 -8.29 -0.73 15.86
N LEU A 118 -7.31 -1.32 16.54
CA LEU A 118 -5.98 -1.58 15.99
C LEU A 118 -6.06 -2.54 14.78
N LEU A 119 -6.84 -3.62 14.88
CA LEU A 119 -7.03 -4.58 13.79
C LEU A 119 -7.76 -3.95 12.59
N LYS A 120 -8.81 -3.16 12.84
CA LYS A 120 -9.54 -2.42 11.79
C LYS A 120 -8.61 -1.45 11.05
N ALA A 121 -7.82 -0.66 11.77
CA ALA A 121 -6.83 0.22 11.15
C ALA A 121 -5.76 -0.58 10.38
N SER A 122 -5.33 -1.74 10.91
CA SER A 122 -4.37 -2.63 10.26
C SER A 122 -4.91 -3.22 8.95
N PHE A 123 -6.20 -3.57 8.89
CA PHE A 123 -6.85 -4.04 7.68
C PHE A 123 -6.79 -2.98 6.56
N TYR A 124 -7.18 -1.75 6.85
CA TYR A 124 -7.10 -0.67 5.86
C TYR A 124 -5.66 -0.30 5.52
N LEU A 125 -4.74 -0.32 6.49
CA LEU A 125 -3.32 -0.08 6.25
C LEU A 125 -2.70 -1.16 5.35
N TYR A 126 -3.15 -2.40 5.44
CA TYR A 126 -2.76 -3.48 4.53
C TYR A 126 -3.18 -3.16 3.09
N HIS A 127 -4.43 -2.74 2.87
CA HIS A 127 -4.91 -2.35 1.54
C HIS A 127 -4.25 -1.06 1.02
N LEU A 128 -3.98 -0.09 1.89
CA LEU A 128 -3.22 1.11 1.57
C LEU A 128 -1.87 0.75 0.93
N ASN A 129 -1.14 -0.22 1.50
CA ASN A 129 0.15 -0.64 0.95
C ASN A 129 0.01 -1.28 -0.45
N HIS A 130 -1.09 -1.97 -0.74
CA HIS A 130 -1.37 -2.51 -2.07
C HIS A 130 -1.66 -1.40 -3.09
N TYR A 131 -2.40 -0.37 -2.70
CA TYR A 131 -2.63 0.81 -3.54
C TYR A 131 -1.34 1.58 -3.81
N ALA A 132 -0.50 1.77 -2.78
CA ALA A 132 0.81 2.43 -2.94
C ALA A 132 1.66 1.68 -3.98
N LYS A 133 1.78 0.34 -3.84
CA LYS A 133 2.46 -0.51 -4.84
C LYS A 133 1.79 -0.52 -6.22
N GLY A 134 0.53 -0.10 -6.31
CA GLY A 134 -0.23 0.05 -7.55
C GLY A 134 0.00 1.37 -8.28
N GLY A 135 0.79 2.29 -7.73
CA GLY A 135 1.11 3.58 -8.33
C GLY A 135 0.71 4.80 -7.49
N GLU A 136 0.06 4.59 -6.35
CA GLU A 136 -0.39 5.66 -5.45
C GLU A 136 0.66 5.93 -4.34
N ASP A 137 1.91 6.21 -4.71
CA ASP A 137 3.05 6.29 -3.76
C ASP A 137 2.85 7.32 -2.62
N TYR A 138 2.00 8.33 -2.82
CA TYR A 138 1.65 9.33 -1.78
C TYR A 138 0.98 8.75 -0.55
N LEU A 139 0.44 7.54 -0.66
CA LEU A 139 -0.13 6.84 0.47
C LEU A 139 0.92 6.47 1.52
N TYR A 140 2.22 6.42 1.18
CA TYR A 140 3.26 6.18 2.17
C TYR A 140 3.36 7.30 3.24
N ASP A 141 2.97 8.53 2.91
CA ASP A 141 2.87 9.62 3.89
C ASP A 141 1.77 9.33 4.91
N LEU A 142 0.60 8.85 4.45
CA LEU A 142 -0.52 8.46 5.33
C LEU A 142 -0.16 7.24 6.16
N LYS A 143 0.51 6.24 5.58
CA LYS A 143 1.04 5.09 6.32
C LYS A 143 1.95 5.52 7.48
N GLU A 144 2.85 6.47 7.24
CA GLU A 144 3.76 6.97 8.27
C GLU A 144 2.99 7.56 9.45
N LYS A 145 1.96 8.39 9.18
CA LYS A 145 1.08 8.96 10.22
C LYS A 145 0.36 7.88 11.01
N VAL A 146 -0.23 6.89 10.34
CA VAL A 146 -0.98 5.79 10.98
C VAL A 146 -0.07 4.97 11.88
N LEU A 147 1.12 4.58 11.39
CA LEU A 147 2.08 3.81 12.20
C LEU A 147 2.61 4.60 13.40
N ARG A 148 2.83 5.91 13.25
CA ARG A 148 3.14 6.76 14.39
C ARG A 148 2.00 6.76 15.41
N LYS A 149 0.75 6.92 14.96
CA LYS A 149 -0.42 6.87 15.83
C LYS A 149 -0.56 5.52 16.54
N PHE A 150 -0.15 4.43 15.90
CA PHE A 150 -0.10 3.11 16.56
C PHE A 150 0.81 3.14 17.79
N THR A 151 2.01 3.72 17.68
CA THR A 151 2.96 3.85 18.80
C THR A 151 2.47 4.74 19.93
N GLU A 152 1.56 5.67 19.64
CA GLU A 152 0.99 6.61 20.63
C GLU A 152 -0.20 6.01 21.38
N LYS A 153 -0.96 5.10 20.76
CA LYS A 153 -2.26 4.62 21.26
C LYS A 153 -2.29 3.18 21.75
N PHE A 154 -1.37 2.33 21.30
CA PHE A 154 -1.44 0.89 21.54
C PHE A 154 -0.11 0.34 22.08
N SER A 155 -0.23 -0.77 22.79
CA SER A 155 0.87 -1.52 23.38
C SER A 155 0.76 -3.01 23.04
N ALA A 156 1.64 -3.81 23.64
CA ALA A 156 1.60 -5.27 23.48
C ALA A 156 0.31 -5.89 24.02
N GLU A 157 -0.34 -5.28 25.02
CA GLU A 157 -1.62 -5.76 25.59
C GLU A 157 -2.76 -5.71 24.55
N GLU A 158 -2.77 -4.67 23.72
CA GLU A 158 -3.71 -4.55 22.60
C GLU A 158 -3.27 -5.32 21.33
N GLY A 159 -2.09 -5.96 21.38
CA GLY A 159 -1.57 -6.78 20.30
C GLY A 159 -0.53 -6.10 19.39
N LEU A 160 -0.01 -4.93 19.76
CA LEU A 160 1.07 -4.25 19.01
C LEU A 160 2.45 -4.57 19.59
N GLU A 161 3.29 -5.23 18.79
CA GLU A 161 4.71 -5.41 19.05
C GLU A 161 5.54 -4.65 18.01
N ILE A 162 6.57 -3.93 18.44
CA ILE A 162 7.47 -3.20 17.55
C ILE A 162 8.88 -3.72 17.74
N LEU A 163 9.52 -4.11 16.64
CA LEU A 163 10.86 -4.67 16.61
C LEU A 163 11.77 -3.78 15.78
N PHE A 164 13.02 -3.63 16.23
CA PHE A 164 14.07 -3.08 15.38
C PHE A 164 14.75 -4.23 14.64
N VAL A 165 14.63 -4.21 13.31
CA VAL A 165 15.28 -5.18 12.43
C VAL A 165 16.52 -4.53 11.85
N GLU A 166 17.68 -4.96 12.34
CA GLU A 166 18.96 -4.45 11.89
C GLU A 166 19.24 -4.92 10.45
N GLY A 167 19.46 -3.95 9.57
CA GLY A 167 19.74 -4.17 8.17
C GLY A 167 21.19 -4.52 7.95
N GLY A 168 21.42 -5.51 7.10
CA GLY A 168 22.76 -5.82 6.63
C GLY A 168 23.40 -4.63 5.87
N GLN A 169 24.73 -4.63 5.83
CA GLN A 169 25.50 -3.62 5.12
C GLN A 169 25.16 -3.62 3.62
N LYS A 170 24.77 -2.47 3.06
CA LYS A 170 24.71 -2.30 1.60
C LYS A 170 26.09 -2.01 1.08
N ILE A 171 26.60 -2.91 0.26
CA ILE A 171 27.86 -2.76 -0.47
C ILE A 171 27.53 -2.43 -1.93
N SER A 172 27.98 -1.26 -2.39
CA SER A 172 28.03 -0.92 -3.82
C SER A 172 29.43 -1.18 -4.33
N LEU A 173 29.56 -2.22 -5.18
CA LEU A 173 30.85 -2.61 -5.75
C LEU A 173 31.41 -1.52 -6.66
N CYS A 174 32.70 -1.21 -6.53
CA CYS A 174 33.42 -0.42 -7.53
C CYS A 174 33.61 -1.23 -8.83
N ASP A 175 34.00 -0.57 -9.91
CA ASP A 175 34.16 -1.23 -11.23
C ASP A 175 35.16 -2.39 -11.19
N SER A 176 36.25 -2.26 -10.44
CA SER A 176 37.22 -3.33 -10.24
C SER A 176 36.59 -4.56 -9.58
N CYS A 177 35.78 -4.39 -8.54
CA CYS A 177 35.08 -5.51 -7.89
C CYS A 177 33.97 -6.09 -8.77
N ARG A 178 33.28 -5.28 -9.59
CA ARG A 178 32.31 -5.78 -10.58
C ARG A 178 32.98 -6.66 -11.63
N GLN A 179 34.10 -6.22 -12.18
CA GLN A 179 34.87 -7.00 -13.13
C GLN A 179 35.44 -8.28 -12.51
N LYS A 180 35.91 -8.24 -11.25
CA LYS A 180 36.33 -9.44 -10.53
C LYS A 180 35.17 -10.43 -10.33
N ALA A 181 33.99 -9.97 -9.93
CA ALA A 181 32.81 -10.83 -9.80
C ALA A 181 32.47 -11.53 -11.12
N LEU A 182 32.46 -10.78 -12.22
CA LEU A 182 32.23 -11.33 -13.57
C LEU A 182 33.29 -12.37 -13.96
N LYS A 183 34.58 -12.08 -13.75
CA LYS A 183 35.68 -13.03 -14.01
C LYS A 183 35.57 -14.31 -13.17
N MET A 184 34.96 -14.23 -11.99
CA MET A 184 34.71 -15.37 -11.11
C MET A 184 33.39 -16.09 -11.40
N GLY A 185 32.62 -15.66 -12.40
CA GLY A 185 31.29 -16.22 -12.69
C GLY A 185 30.27 -16.00 -11.57
N LEU A 186 30.50 -15.02 -10.69
CA LEU A 186 29.61 -14.70 -9.58
C LEU A 186 28.73 -13.51 -9.93
N ASP A 187 27.44 -13.62 -9.63
CA ASP A 187 26.58 -12.44 -9.60
C ASP A 187 27.02 -11.47 -8.48
N TYR A 188 26.66 -10.19 -8.62
CA TYR A 188 27.10 -9.17 -7.68
C TYR A 188 26.56 -9.36 -6.26
N ILE A 189 25.45 -10.06 -6.08
CA ILE A 189 24.88 -10.34 -4.75
C ILE A 189 25.74 -11.41 -4.06
N ARG A 190 26.03 -12.52 -4.74
CA ARG A 190 26.92 -13.59 -4.28
C ARG A 190 28.31 -13.06 -3.98
N TYR A 191 28.88 -12.25 -4.86
CA TYR A 191 30.19 -11.64 -4.64
C TYR A 191 30.21 -10.73 -3.40
N LYS A 192 29.17 -9.90 -3.19
CA LYS A 192 29.06 -9.06 -1.99
C LYS A 192 28.99 -9.88 -0.72
N SER A 193 28.16 -10.93 -0.70
CA SER A 193 27.99 -11.78 0.48
C SER A 193 29.26 -12.56 0.83
N ALA A 194 30.01 -13.03 -0.17
CA ALA A 194 31.22 -13.83 0.06
C ALA A 194 32.46 -12.97 0.39
N TYR A 195 32.58 -11.78 -0.21
CA TYR A 195 33.84 -11.00 -0.17
C TYR A 195 33.71 -9.60 0.43
N GLY A 196 32.50 -9.13 0.76
CA GLY A 196 32.29 -7.84 1.43
C GLY A 196 32.67 -6.57 0.64
N GLY A 197 33.25 -6.72 -0.56
CA GLY A 197 33.82 -5.64 -1.36
C GLY A 197 35.13 -5.06 -0.81
N CYS A 198 35.90 -4.41 -1.68
CA CYS A 198 37.17 -3.75 -1.30
C CYS A 198 36.95 -2.39 -0.61
N PRO A 199 38.01 -1.73 -0.09
CA PRO A 199 37.90 -0.41 0.54
C PRO A 199 37.35 0.70 -0.37
N ARG A 200 37.47 0.57 -1.71
CA ARG A 200 36.88 1.51 -2.68
C ARG A 200 35.39 1.27 -2.93
N CYS A 201 34.83 0.15 -2.47
CA CYS A 201 33.40 -0.09 -2.55
C CYS A 201 32.68 0.79 -1.53
N LYS A 202 31.57 1.43 -1.93
CA LYS A 202 30.78 2.21 -0.97
C LYS A 202 30.03 1.24 -0.07
N LYS A 203 30.36 1.27 1.23
CA LYS A 203 29.71 0.49 2.27
C LYS A 203 28.81 1.42 3.08
N ARG A 204 27.52 1.11 3.16
CA ARG A 204 26.58 1.78 4.07
C ARG A 204 26.12 0.74 5.09
N SER A 205 26.50 0.92 6.35
CA SER A 205 25.85 0.22 7.47
C SER A 205 24.38 0.63 7.52
N ASP A 206 23.54 -0.25 8.04
CA ASP A 206 22.13 0.05 8.36
C ASP A 206 21.23 0.46 7.19
N TYR A 207 21.71 0.29 5.94
CA TYR A 207 20.99 0.73 4.74
C TYR A 207 19.60 0.07 4.62
N TYR A 208 19.44 -1.13 5.18
CA TYR A 208 18.19 -1.89 5.19
C TYR A 208 17.55 -1.99 6.58
N SER A 209 18.03 -1.21 7.56
CA SER A 209 17.45 -1.24 8.90
C SER A 209 16.03 -0.68 8.85
N LEU A 210 15.13 -1.36 9.53
CA LEU A 210 13.70 -1.03 9.53
C LEU A 210 13.10 -1.31 10.90
N PHE A 211 11.99 -0.65 11.19
CA PHE A 211 11.10 -1.06 12.27
C PHE A 211 10.01 -1.96 11.71
N GLU A 212 9.77 -3.07 12.38
CA GLU A 212 8.72 -4.05 12.09
C GLU A 212 7.63 -3.92 13.16
N PHE A 213 6.41 -3.62 12.73
CA PHE A 213 5.22 -3.50 13.55
C PHE A 213 4.41 -4.78 13.36
N ARG A 214 4.35 -5.62 14.37
CA ARG A 214 3.54 -6.84 14.40
C ARG A 214 2.26 -6.53 15.14
N VAL A 215 1.13 -6.71 14.47
CA VAL A 215 -0.19 -6.58 15.08
C VAL A 215 -0.80 -7.97 15.14
N ARG A 216 -1.04 -8.48 16.35
CA ARG A 216 -1.60 -9.82 16.58
C ARG A 216 -2.63 -9.79 17.69
N TYR A 217 -3.84 -10.19 17.37
CA TYR A 217 -4.88 -10.37 18.38
C TYR A 217 -5.87 -11.43 17.89
N GLY A 218 -6.12 -12.45 18.72
CA GLY A 218 -6.86 -13.64 18.34
C GLY A 218 -6.27 -14.32 17.09
N GLU A 219 -7.10 -14.55 16.08
CA GLU A 219 -6.72 -15.23 14.83
C GLU A 219 -6.12 -14.25 13.79
N HIS A 220 -6.10 -12.95 14.07
CA HIS A 220 -5.69 -11.93 13.10
C HIS A 220 -4.24 -11.50 13.30
N SER A 221 -3.51 -11.39 12.20
CA SER A 221 -2.09 -11.03 12.20
C SER A 221 -1.72 -10.17 10.99
N PHE A 222 -1.16 -8.99 11.27
CA PHE A 222 -0.59 -8.08 10.30
C PHE A 222 0.86 -7.75 10.67
N CYS A 223 1.66 -7.46 9.66
CA CYS A 223 3.04 -7.05 9.82
C CYS A 223 3.23 -5.79 8.98
N PHE A 224 3.81 -4.71 9.54
CA PHE A 224 4.14 -3.46 8.84
C PHE A 224 5.61 -3.10 8.95
N HIS A 225 6.21 -2.64 7.85
CA HIS A 225 7.59 -2.16 7.84
C HIS A 225 7.66 -0.67 7.53
N THR A 226 8.55 0.01 8.24
CA THR A 226 8.96 1.38 7.93
C THR A 226 10.49 1.49 8.02
N PRO A 227 11.17 2.18 7.08
CA PRO A 227 12.62 2.32 7.15
C PRO A 227 13.07 3.02 8.44
N TYR A 228 14.19 2.58 9.01
CA TYR A 228 14.74 3.13 10.24
C TYR A 228 14.89 4.66 10.19
N TYR A 229 15.45 5.17 9.10
CA TYR A 229 15.68 6.62 8.93
C TYR A 229 14.39 7.45 8.90
N VAL A 230 13.25 6.84 8.57
CA VAL A 230 11.93 7.48 8.61
C VAL A 230 11.43 7.52 10.05
N ALA A 231 11.44 6.38 10.73
CA ALA A 231 10.75 6.23 12.01
C ALA A 231 11.57 6.58 13.25
N ARG A 232 12.90 6.62 13.16
CA ARG A 232 13.77 6.97 14.30
C ARG A 232 13.47 8.34 14.93
N ASN A 233 12.79 9.23 14.21
CA ASN A 233 12.46 10.57 14.69
C ASN A 233 11.18 10.62 15.54
N TRP A 234 10.37 9.56 15.51
CA TRP A 234 9.07 9.51 16.22
C TRP A 234 8.86 8.23 17.01
N ILE A 235 9.64 7.18 16.77
CA ILE A 235 9.82 6.09 17.73
C ILE A 235 10.85 6.58 18.73
N ASN A 236 10.38 7.09 19.87
CA ASN A 236 11.23 7.29 21.04
C ASN A 236 11.74 5.91 21.43
N VAL A 237 12.93 5.53 21.00
CA VAL A 237 13.54 4.25 21.37
C VAL A 237 13.79 4.31 22.88
N PRO A 238 13.01 3.65 23.74
CA PRO A 238 13.54 3.34 25.05
C PRO A 238 14.68 2.35 24.73
N SER A 239 15.86 2.58 25.27
CA SER A 239 16.91 1.56 25.33
C SER A 239 16.29 0.23 25.76
N GLY A 240 16.00 -0.69 24.82
CA GLY A 240 15.21 -1.90 25.11
C GLY A 240 14.25 -2.43 24.05
N LEU A 241 14.11 -1.83 22.86
CA LEU A 241 13.33 -2.50 21.79
C LEU A 241 13.99 -3.84 21.44
N PRO A 242 13.24 -4.94 21.28
CA PRO A 242 13.84 -6.23 20.95
C PRO A 242 14.54 -6.13 19.59
N HIS A 243 15.82 -6.51 19.59
CA HIS A 243 16.66 -6.53 18.41
C HIS A 243 16.51 -7.86 17.69
N LYS A 244 16.22 -7.80 16.39
CA LYS A 244 16.28 -8.98 15.53
C LYS A 244 17.27 -8.73 14.40
N THR A 245 18.36 -9.49 14.39
CA THR A 245 19.17 -9.65 13.18
C THR A 245 18.33 -10.39 12.14
N ARG A 246 18.43 -10.02 10.85
CA ARG A 246 17.73 -10.71 9.74
C ARG A 246 18.13 -12.19 9.65
N ALA A 247 17.58 -13.04 10.52
CA ALA A 247 17.51 -14.46 10.29
C ALA A 247 16.54 -14.68 9.13
N ARG A 248 16.85 -15.64 8.24
CA ARG A 248 15.93 -16.12 7.19
C ARG A 248 14.74 -16.85 7.83
N GLY A 249 13.89 -16.12 8.55
CA GLY A 249 12.57 -16.58 8.98
C GLY A 249 11.53 -16.19 7.93
N LYS A 250 10.46 -16.98 7.80
CA LYS A 250 9.26 -16.55 7.08
C LYS A 250 8.72 -15.29 7.76
N GLU A 251 8.36 -14.27 6.98
CA GLU A 251 7.55 -13.18 7.48
C GLU A 251 6.24 -13.77 8.03
N GLU A 252 5.91 -13.43 9.27
CA GLU A 252 4.71 -13.92 9.95
C GLU A 252 3.56 -12.90 9.76
N GLY A 253 2.39 -13.38 9.33
CA GLY A 253 1.21 -12.55 9.07
C GLY A 253 0.99 -12.24 7.58
N ARG A 254 -0.04 -11.44 7.27
CA ARG A 254 -0.31 -10.99 5.89
C ARG A 254 0.80 -10.04 5.43
N ALA A 255 1.76 -10.57 4.67
CA ALA A 255 2.95 -9.85 4.21
C ALA A 255 2.69 -8.88 3.04
N PHE A 256 3.52 -7.84 2.95
CA PHE A 256 3.54 -6.93 1.80
C PHE A 256 4.17 -7.61 0.60
N GLY A 257 3.51 -7.54 -0.55
CA GLY A 257 4.12 -8.11 -1.75
C GLY A 257 3.70 -7.45 -3.03
N ARG A 258 2.39 -7.27 -3.21
CA ARG A 258 1.84 -7.05 -4.53
C ARG A 258 1.11 -5.71 -4.65
N PRO A 259 1.03 -5.17 -5.88
CA PRO A 259 0.04 -4.16 -6.23
C PRO A 259 -1.38 -4.67 -5.95
N ILE A 260 -2.29 -3.72 -5.71
CA ILE A 260 -3.71 -4.02 -5.61
C ILE A 260 -4.24 -4.59 -6.93
N SER A 261 -5.13 -5.56 -6.85
CA SER A 261 -5.81 -6.09 -8.04
C SER A 261 -7.12 -5.32 -8.28
N GLU A 262 -7.59 -5.28 -9.53
CA GLU A 262 -8.88 -4.63 -9.86
C GLU A 262 -10.03 -5.20 -9.03
N ALA A 263 -10.09 -6.54 -8.85
CA ALA A 263 -11.13 -7.20 -8.07
C ALA A 263 -11.09 -6.81 -6.58
N GLU A 264 -9.90 -6.63 -6.02
CA GLU A 264 -9.71 -6.16 -4.65
C GLU A 264 -10.10 -4.69 -4.51
N ALA A 265 -9.72 -3.84 -5.46
CA ALA A 265 -10.05 -2.42 -5.48
C ALA A 265 -11.56 -2.16 -5.64
N MET A 266 -12.30 -3.10 -6.23
CA MET A 266 -13.76 -3.06 -6.28
C MET A 266 -14.43 -3.42 -4.95
N ALA A 267 -13.77 -4.23 -4.11
CA ALA A 267 -14.31 -4.63 -2.80
C ALA A 267 -13.88 -3.66 -1.68
N VAL A 268 -12.69 -3.07 -1.81
CA VAL A 268 -12.13 -2.09 -0.86
C VAL A 268 -11.62 -0.90 -1.65
N SER A 269 -12.43 0.15 -1.75
CA SER A 269 -12.10 1.31 -2.59
C SER A 269 -10.99 2.16 -1.98
N LEU A 270 -10.27 2.91 -2.81
CA LEU A 270 -9.20 3.78 -2.31
C LEU A 270 -9.76 4.88 -1.40
N GLU A 271 -10.93 5.44 -1.75
CA GLU A 271 -11.59 6.46 -0.93
C GLU A 271 -11.99 5.91 0.44
N GLU A 272 -12.51 4.67 0.49
CA GLU A 272 -12.78 3.98 1.76
C GLU A 272 -11.51 3.82 2.61
N VAL A 273 -10.42 3.33 2.00
CA VAL A 273 -9.13 3.14 2.70
C VAL A 273 -8.60 4.45 3.28
N ILE A 274 -8.59 5.53 2.49
CA ILE A 274 -8.13 6.84 2.95
C ILE A 274 -9.07 7.35 4.05
N GLY A 275 -10.37 7.32 3.82
CA GLY A 275 -11.37 7.85 4.76
C GLY A 275 -11.32 7.17 6.12
N GLU A 276 -11.21 5.84 6.17
CA GLU A 276 -11.12 5.08 7.42
C GLU A 276 -9.83 5.33 8.19
N LEU A 277 -8.70 5.47 7.48
CA LEU A 277 -7.43 5.78 8.13
C LEU A 277 -7.35 7.24 8.59
N GLU A 278 -7.92 8.19 7.85
CA GLU A 278 -8.06 9.59 8.28
C GLU A 278 -8.98 9.71 9.50
N ARG A 279 -10.10 8.97 9.55
CA ARG A 279 -10.96 8.87 10.74
C ARG A 279 -10.21 8.32 11.94
N PHE A 280 -9.44 7.24 11.76
CA PHE A 280 -8.61 6.68 12.83
C PHE A 280 -7.58 7.70 13.39
N LEU A 281 -7.04 8.56 12.52
CA LEU A 281 -6.13 9.64 12.92
C LEU A 281 -6.84 10.79 13.64
N GLY A 282 -8.15 10.94 13.48
CA GLY A 282 -8.94 12.09 13.93
C GLY A 282 -8.95 13.25 12.92
N ASP A 283 -8.52 13.01 11.68
CA ASP A 283 -8.41 14.02 10.61
C ASP A 283 -9.75 14.19 9.83
N ARG A 284 -10.68 13.24 9.96
CA ARG A 284 -12.08 13.34 9.48
C ARG A 284 -13.05 13.18 10.66
N PRO A 285 -14.10 14.02 10.77
CA PRO A 285 -15.13 13.83 11.78
C PRO A 285 -15.87 12.49 11.57
N GLU A 286 -16.37 11.91 12.67
CA GLU A 286 -17.31 10.79 12.60
C GLU A 286 -18.61 11.29 11.95
N GLU A 287 -19.04 10.63 10.88
CA GLU A 287 -20.36 10.86 10.30
C GLU A 287 -21.37 10.20 11.25
N GLY A 288 -22.08 11.03 12.03
CA GLY A 288 -23.21 10.62 12.87
C GLY A 288 -24.51 10.43 12.10
#